data_AF-A0A2H5QA01-F1
#
_entry.id   AF-A0A2H5QA01-F1
#
_cell.length_a   1.000
_cell.length_b   1.000
_cell.length_c   1.000
_cell.angle_alpha   90.00
_cell.angle_beta   90.00
_cell.angle_gamma   90.00
#
_symmetry.space_group_name_H-M   'P 1'
#
loop_
_entity.id
_entity.type
_entity.pdbx_description
1 polymer ?
#
loop_
_entity_poly.entity_id
_entity_poly.type
_entity_poly.pdbx_seq_one_letter_code
_entity_poly.pdbx_strand_id
1 'polypeptide(L)'
;MRLYPSMEDCTGSGYHVRAGTQHFVNALKVDHDPKDIDLRGQNFELMPFGSGRRICPGISFAFQVMPLTLASLLRGFDFATPLDELVDMEEAKSLIITRATPFKALLTPHLSASLYD
;
A
#
# COMPACT_ATOMS: atom_id res chain seq x y z
N MET A 1 -10.08 -2.83 0.03
CA MET A 1 -11.29 -2.95 -0.81
C MET A 1 -11.97 -1.58 -0.97
N ARG A 2 -12.26 -1.12 -2.20
CA ARG A 2 -12.86 0.20 -2.45
C ARG A 2 -14.17 0.08 -3.24
N LEU A 3 -15.17 0.84 -2.80
CA LEU A 3 -16.54 0.84 -3.31
C LEU A 3 -16.73 1.91 -4.38
N TYR A 4 -17.28 1.51 -5.53
CA TYR A 4 -17.55 2.40 -6.64
C TYR A 4 -18.96 2.17 -7.20
N PRO A 5 -19.87 3.16 -7.18
CA PRO A 5 -21.14 3.03 -7.88
C PRO A 5 -20.94 3.16 -9.39
N SER A 6 -21.65 2.34 -10.18
CA SER A 6 -21.84 2.59 -11.60
C SER A 6 -22.68 3.84 -11.79
N MET A 7 -22.22 4.78 -12.61
CA MET A 7 -22.95 6.04 -12.85
C MET A 7 -24.03 5.89 -13.93
N GLU A 8 -23.84 4.91 -14.83
CA GLU A 8 -24.69 4.61 -15.97
C GLU A 8 -24.81 3.10 -16.17
N ASP A 9 -25.72 2.66 -17.04
CA ASP A 9 -25.80 1.25 -17.43
C ASP A 9 -24.56 0.88 -18.26
N CYS A 10 -23.90 -0.22 -17.92
CA CYS A 10 -22.69 -0.66 -18.61
C CYS A 10 -22.63 -2.18 -18.78
N THR A 11 -21.82 -2.64 -19.74
CA THR A 11 -21.54 -4.08 -19.93
C THR A 11 -20.08 -4.35 -19.63
N GLY A 12 -19.80 -5.28 -18.71
CA GLY A 12 -18.44 -5.68 -18.33
C GLY A 12 -18.30 -7.20 -18.34
N SER A 13 -17.27 -7.73 -19.02
CA SER A 13 -17.01 -9.18 -19.15
C SER A 13 -18.23 -10.00 -19.58
N GLY A 14 -19.12 -9.42 -20.39
CA GLY A 14 -20.36 -10.06 -20.86
C GLY A 14 -21.59 -9.89 -19.96
N TYR A 15 -21.48 -9.19 -18.83
CA TYR A 15 -22.58 -8.95 -17.89
C TYR A 15 -23.13 -7.53 -18.01
N HIS A 16 -24.46 -7.40 -18.05
CA HIS A 16 -25.14 -6.10 -17.98
C HIS A 16 -25.25 -5.63 -16.52
N VAL A 17 -24.82 -4.40 -16.26
CA VAL A 17 -24.78 -3.76 -14.96
C VAL A 17 -25.62 -2.49 -15.02
N ARG A 18 -26.56 -2.33 -14.09
CA ARG A 18 -27.40 -1.12 -14.02
C ARG A 18 -26.70 0.03 -13.30
N ALA A 19 -27.05 1.26 -13.65
CA ALA A 19 -26.70 2.46 -12.93
C ALA A 19 -27.08 2.34 -11.43
N GLY A 20 -26.23 2.87 -10.56
CA GLY A 20 -26.37 2.79 -9.10
C GLY A 20 -25.82 1.50 -8.47
N THR A 21 -25.47 0.48 -9.25
CA THR A 21 -24.88 -0.76 -8.73
C THR A 21 -23.53 -0.48 -8.07
N GLN A 22 -23.32 -0.96 -6.84
CA GLN A 22 -22.03 -0.84 -6.15
C GLN A 22 -21.05 -1.92 -6.63
N HIS A 23 -19.82 -1.52 -6.90
CA HIS A 23 -18.73 -2.40 -7.36
C HIS A 23 -17.63 -2.45 -6.32
N PHE A 24 -17.10 -3.66 -6.16
CA PHE A 24 -15.93 -3.92 -5.35
C PHE A 24 -14.80 -4.38 -6.26
N VAL A 25 -13.69 -3.66 -6.22
CA VAL A 25 -12.45 -4.09 -6.89
C VAL A 25 -11.60 -4.84 -5.87
N ASN A 26 -11.31 -6.10 -6.15
CA ASN A 26 -10.41 -6.92 -5.36
C ASN A 26 -8.97 -6.73 -5.85
N ALA A 27 -8.31 -5.67 -5.37
CA ALA A 27 -6.91 -5.38 -5.71
C ALA A 27 -5.96 -6.51 -5.24
N LEU A 28 -6.23 -7.12 -4.08
CA LEU A 28 -5.43 -8.23 -3.53
C LEU A 28 -5.35 -9.44 -4.45
N LYS A 29 -6.45 -9.74 -5.16
CA LYS A 29 -6.46 -10.84 -6.13
C LYS A 29 -5.61 -10.53 -7.36
N VAL A 30 -5.41 -9.25 -7.65
CA VAL A 30 -4.72 -8.78 -8.84
C VAL A 30 -3.24 -8.57 -8.57
N ASP A 31 -2.89 -8.10 -7.37
CA ASP A 31 -1.52 -7.80 -6.95
C ASP A 31 -0.64 -9.07 -6.96
N HIS A 32 0.13 -9.21 -8.04
CA HIS A 32 1.25 -10.15 -8.15
C HIS A 32 2.56 -9.34 -7.98
N ASP A 33 3.69 -10.01 -7.73
CA ASP A 33 5.02 -9.36 -7.70
C ASP A 33 5.85 -9.64 -8.98
N PRO A 34 5.47 -9.08 -10.14
CA PRO A 34 6.36 -9.05 -11.31
C PRO A 34 7.61 -8.19 -11.12
N LYS A 35 8.67 -8.52 -11.86
CA LYS A 35 9.83 -7.63 -12.01
C LYS A 35 9.47 -6.50 -13.00
N ASP A 36 9.88 -5.27 -12.70
CA ASP A 36 9.67 -4.05 -13.52
C ASP A 36 8.21 -3.61 -13.74
N ILE A 37 7.50 -3.28 -12.66
CA ILE A 37 6.11 -2.79 -12.72
C ILE A 37 6.05 -1.28 -12.53
N ASP A 38 5.35 -0.60 -13.44
CA ASP A 38 4.91 0.77 -13.22
C ASP A 38 3.71 0.83 -12.26
N LEU A 39 3.93 1.31 -11.02
CA LEU A 39 2.86 1.46 -10.02
C LEU A 39 1.93 2.66 -10.31
N ARG A 40 2.11 3.39 -11.43
CA ARG A 40 1.26 4.54 -11.82
C ARG A 40 -0.14 4.17 -12.29
N GLY A 41 -0.58 2.93 -12.06
CA GLY A 41 -1.92 2.44 -12.38
C GLY A 41 -2.11 2.10 -13.86
N GLN A 42 -1.01 1.99 -14.63
CA GLN A 42 -1.02 1.55 -16.02
C GLN A 42 -0.74 0.05 -16.16
N ASN A 43 -0.11 -0.58 -15.17
CA ASN A 43 0.03 -2.02 -15.10
C ASN A 43 -1.10 -2.62 -14.26
N PHE A 44 -1.88 -3.53 -14.86
CA PHE A 44 -2.99 -4.22 -14.20
C PHE A 44 -2.55 -5.48 -13.45
N GLU A 45 -1.24 -5.77 -13.36
CA GLU A 45 -0.68 -6.83 -12.52
C GLU A 45 -0.46 -6.37 -11.06
N LEU A 46 -0.45 -5.05 -10.82
CA LEU A 46 -0.25 -4.48 -9.48
C LEU A 46 -0.85 -3.06 -9.43
N MET A 47 -1.84 -2.84 -8.54
CA MET A 47 -2.59 -1.58 -8.48
C MET A 47 -2.67 -0.98 -7.06
N PRO A 48 -1.54 -0.69 -6.40
CA PRO A 48 -1.50 -0.22 -5.00
C PRO A 48 -2.20 1.13 -4.80
N PHE A 49 -2.25 1.96 -5.84
CA PHE A 49 -2.92 3.27 -5.84
C PHE A 49 -4.24 3.27 -6.61
N GLY A 50 -4.70 2.11 -7.09
CA GLY A 50 -5.81 1.98 -8.03
C GLY A 50 -5.45 2.39 -9.46
N SER A 51 -6.47 2.56 -10.31
CA SER A 51 -6.33 2.94 -11.72
C SER A 51 -7.53 3.77 -12.18
N GLY A 52 -7.41 4.38 -13.37
CA GLY A 52 -8.46 5.15 -14.02
C GLY A 52 -8.85 6.46 -13.32
N ARG A 53 -10.10 6.91 -13.53
CA ARG A 53 -10.58 8.23 -13.06
C ARG A 53 -10.60 8.42 -11.54
N ARG A 54 -10.50 7.33 -10.77
CA ARG A 54 -10.53 7.34 -9.29
C ARG A 54 -9.23 6.81 -8.67
N ILE A 55 -8.13 6.87 -9.43
CA ILE A 55 -6.78 6.62 -8.92
C ILE A 55 -6.45 7.55 -7.75
N CYS A 56 -5.60 7.09 -6.83
CA CYS A 56 -5.15 7.90 -5.71
C CYS A 56 -4.45 9.18 -6.21
N PRO A 57 -4.95 10.38 -5.88
CA PRO A 57 -4.31 11.63 -6.33
C PRO A 57 -2.95 11.85 -5.64
N GLY A 58 -2.67 11.14 -4.54
CA GLY A 58 -1.41 11.23 -3.79
C GLY A 58 -0.27 10.38 -4.34
N ILE A 59 -0.44 9.73 -5.50
CA ILE A 59 0.55 8.79 -6.05
C ILE A 59 1.93 9.43 -6.26
N SER A 60 1.99 10.60 -6.91
CA SER A 60 3.24 11.31 -7.16
C SER A 60 3.95 11.73 -5.87
N PHE A 61 3.16 12.16 -4.88
CA PHE A 61 3.69 12.53 -3.56
C PHE A 61 4.26 11.32 -2.83
N ALA A 62 3.54 10.18 -2.83
CA ALA A 62 4.03 8.94 -2.23
C ALA A 62 5.36 8.49 -2.84
N PHE A 63 5.51 8.56 -4.17
CA PHE A 63 6.76 8.23 -4.86
C PHE A 63 7.94 9.13 -4.49
N GLN A 64 7.68 10.38 -4.10
CA GLN A 64 8.73 11.30 -3.67
C GLN A 64 9.08 11.09 -2.20
N VAL A 65 8.08 10.95 -1.33
CA VAL A 65 8.28 10.91 0.13
C VAL A 65 8.73 9.54 0.61
N MET A 66 8.18 8.45 0.07
CA MET A 66 8.49 7.09 0.56
C MET A 66 9.99 6.76 0.52
N PRO A 67 10.71 6.99 -0.59
CA PRO A 67 12.16 6.73 -0.61
C PRO A 67 12.93 7.65 0.34
N LEU A 68 12.52 8.92 0.46
CA LEU A 68 13.19 9.89 1.34
C LEU A 68 13.00 9.53 2.82
N THR A 69 11.78 9.18 3.23
CA THR A 69 11.48 8.72 4.59
C THR A 69 12.25 7.44 4.90
N LEU A 70 12.22 6.45 4.01
CA LEU A 70 12.95 5.20 4.21
C LEU A 70 14.47 5.43 4.30
N ALA A 71 15.04 6.19 3.37
CA ALA A 71 16.46 6.53 3.40
C ALA A 71 16.86 7.31 4.66
N SER A 72 16.01 8.23 5.12
CA SER A 72 16.27 8.99 6.35
C SER A 72 16.25 8.10 7.58
N LEU A 73 15.29 7.17 7.65
CA LEU A 73 15.16 6.20 8.72
C LEU A 73 16.34 5.21 8.76
N LEU A 74 16.66 4.59 7.62
CA LEU A 74 17.76 3.62 7.50
C LEU A 74 19.13 4.27 7.74
N ARG A 75 19.30 5.53 7.37
CA ARG A 75 20.53 6.28 7.66
C ARG A 75 20.62 6.70 9.12
N GLY A 76 19.49 6.97 9.76
CA GLY A 76 19.44 7.52 11.11
C GLY A 76 19.50 6.47 12.20
N PHE A 77 18.96 5.28 11.96
CA PHE A 77 18.75 4.26 12.99
C PHE A 77 19.12 2.85 12.52
N ASP A 78 19.67 2.07 13.45
CA ASP A 78 19.64 0.61 13.38
C ASP A 78 18.31 0.09 13.91
N PHE A 79 17.77 -0.92 13.23
CA PHE A 79 16.49 -1.54 13.55
C PHE A 79 16.72 -2.94 14.10
N ALA A 80 16.16 -3.22 15.27
CA ALA A 80 16.12 -4.56 15.86
C ALA A 80 14.72 -4.89 16.35
N THR A 81 14.38 -6.17 16.44
CA THR A 81 13.17 -6.61 17.13
C THR A 81 13.47 -6.84 18.62
N PRO A 82 12.46 -6.72 19.50
CA PRO A 82 12.62 -7.16 20.88
C PRO A 82 13.08 -8.62 20.89
N LEU A 83 14.18 -8.91 21.60
CA LEU A 83 14.72 -10.27 21.75
C LEU A 83 15.11 -10.96 20.43
N ASP A 84 15.35 -10.20 19.35
CA ASP A 84 15.66 -10.74 18.02
C ASP A 84 14.57 -11.69 17.48
N GLU A 85 13.32 -11.49 17.93
CA GLU A 85 12.17 -12.27 17.53
C GLU A 85 11.79 -12.02 16.06
N LEU A 86 11.23 -13.05 15.42
CA LEU A 86 10.66 -12.92 14.08
C LEU A 86 9.46 -11.97 14.10
N VAL A 87 9.35 -11.14 13.07
CA VAL A 87 8.23 -10.23 12.89
C VAL A 87 7.00 -11.03 12.47
N ASP A 88 5.96 -10.99 13.29
CA ASP A 88 4.64 -11.51 12.91
C ASP A 88 4.03 -10.65 11.78
N MET A 89 3.75 -11.33 10.67
CA MET A 89 3.18 -10.73 9.46
C MET A 89 1.74 -11.20 9.21
N GLU A 90 1.10 -11.87 10.19
CA GLU A 90 -0.30 -12.23 10.10
C GLU A 90 -1.16 -11.00 9.82
N GLU A 91 -2.09 -11.11 8.88
CA GLU A 91 -2.98 -10.02 8.50
C GLU A 91 -4.20 -9.96 9.42
N ALA A 92 -4.56 -8.75 9.84
CA ALA A 92 -5.83 -8.51 10.53
C ALA A 92 -7.01 -8.74 9.57
N LYS A 93 -8.11 -9.25 10.10
CA LYS A 93 -9.38 -9.37 9.36
C LYS A 93 -10.01 -7.99 9.17
N SER A 94 -9.59 -7.26 8.14
CA SER A 94 -9.99 -5.88 7.86
C SER A 94 -10.21 -5.63 6.36
N LEU A 95 -10.83 -4.48 6.03
CA LEU A 95 -11.02 -4.02 4.65
C LEU A 95 -9.74 -3.49 3.99
N ILE A 96 -8.71 -3.26 4.80
CA ILE A 96 -7.37 -2.83 4.42
C ILE A 96 -6.36 -3.85 4.97
N ILE A 97 -5.23 -4.02 4.29
CA ILE A 97 -4.14 -4.87 4.77
C ILE A 97 -3.48 -4.16 5.95
N THR A 98 -3.60 -4.74 7.13
CA THR A 98 -2.92 -4.29 8.34
C THR A 98 -2.43 -5.52 9.09
N ARG A 99 -1.33 -5.39 9.83
CA ARG A 99 -0.88 -6.48 10.71
C ARG A 99 -1.92 -6.79 11.78
N ALA A 100 -2.09 -8.06 12.13
CA ALA A 100 -2.95 -8.54 13.20
C ALA A 100 -2.45 -8.08 14.57
N THR A 101 -1.13 -8.04 14.73
CA THR A 101 -0.45 -7.61 15.94
C THR A 101 0.34 -6.30 15.71
N PRO A 102 0.42 -5.40 16.70
CA PRO A 102 1.23 -4.19 16.58
C PRO A 102 2.71 -4.52 16.38
N PHE A 103 3.34 -3.87 15.40
CA PHE A 103 4.78 -3.99 15.18
C PHE A 103 5.58 -3.28 16.27
N LYS A 104 6.53 -3.98 16.86
CA LYS A 104 7.46 -3.43 17.85
C LYS A 104 8.88 -3.49 17.26
N ALA A 105 9.55 -2.35 17.22
CA ALA A 105 10.95 -2.24 16.83
C ALA A 105 11.71 -1.42 17.88
N LEU A 106 12.95 -1.80 18.10
CA LEU A 106 13.94 -1.04 18.84
C LEU A 106 14.76 -0.25 17.83
N LEU A 107 14.84 1.06 18.05
CA LEU A 107 15.60 1.98 17.19
C LEU A 107 16.82 2.47 17.95
N THR A 108 18.01 2.20 17.40
CA THR A 108 19.28 2.69 17.96
C THR A 108 19.83 3.77 17.02
N PRO A 109 19.96 5.04 17.47
CA PRO A 109 20.54 6.09 16.64
C PRO A 109 22.00 5.76 16.28
N HIS A 110 22.39 6.02 15.03
CA HIS A 110 23.78 5.88 14.60
C HIS A 110 24.68 6.97 15.19
N LEU A 111 24.14 8.18 15.38
CA LEU A 111 24.88 9.33 15.87
C LEU A 111 24.51 9.64 17.33
N SER A 112 25.37 10.39 18.02
CA SER A 112 25.04 10.86 19.36
C SER A 112 23.84 11.80 19.33
N ALA A 113 23.00 11.75 20.38
CA ALA A 113 21.78 12.55 20.46
C ALA A 113 22.00 14.05 20.23
N SER A 114 23.17 14.57 20.60
CA SER A 114 23.59 15.97 20.43
C SER A 114 23.78 16.43 18.98
N LEU A 115 23.72 15.53 18.00
CA LEU A 115 23.88 15.85 16.58
C LEU A 115 22.54 15.87 15.81
N TYR A 116 21.42 15.66 16.51
CA TYR A 116 20.07 15.69 15.96
C TYR A 116 19.26 16.93 16.38
N ASP A 117 19.89 17.90 17.06
CA ASP A 117 19.31 19.19 17.45
C ASP A 117 19.02 20.11 16.24
#